data_AF-A0AAW1RMA9-F1
#
_entry.id   AF-A0AAW1RMA9-F1
#
_cell.length_a   1.000
_cell.length_b   1.000
_cell.length_c   1.000
_cell.angle_alpha   90.00
_cell.angle_beta   90.00
_cell.angle_gamma   90.00
#
_symmetry.space_group_name_H-M   'P 1'
#
loop_
_entity.id
_entity.type
_entity.pdbx_description
1 polymer ?
#
loop_
_entity_poly.entity_id
_entity_poly.type
_entity_poly.pdbx_seq_one_letter_code
_entity_poly.pdbx_strand_id
1 'polypeptide(L)'
;MRRRFKKVDTLLEEDFLDEGEQEELVSNLQQIYRQQTLRTRLFMLALSLLCVAGHLYLAAQQHLHPWGLKHHAHFYGLLSEKSVVAGDILSAASAAMTGLLWAHGILETQKGGCAWRRKTLEVALAACASTFWISAILQAPSDGFWTESWQYQWMWLEPPLLLGLSKYSERSSLDSQQLLTRLQGYSYNHEKL
;
A
#
# COMPACT_ATOMS: atom_id res chain seq x y z
N MET A 1 3.38 2.01 18.19
CA MET A 1 2.59 0.75 18.24
C MET A 1 3.12 -0.31 19.22
N ARG A 2 4.44 -0.56 19.31
CA ARG A 2 5.04 -1.57 20.24
C ARG A 2 4.62 -1.48 21.71
N ARG A 3 4.36 -0.27 22.23
CA ARG A 3 3.93 -0.06 23.63
C ARG A 3 2.53 -0.59 23.94
N ARG A 4 1.63 -0.70 22.96
CA ARG A 4 0.29 -1.27 23.19
C ARG A 4 0.34 -2.79 23.26
N PHE A 5 1.13 -3.44 22.42
CA PHE A 5 1.33 -4.89 22.44
C PHE A 5 1.97 -5.37 23.74
N LYS A 6 3.02 -4.69 24.21
CA LYS A 6 3.63 -4.98 25.51
C LYS A 6 2.64 -4.90 26.68
N LYS A 7 1.59 -4.08 26.55
CA LYS A 7 0.56 -3.93 27.57
C LYS A 7 -0.45 -5.08 27.56
N VAL A 8 -0.73 -5.64 26.37
CA VAL A 8 -1.64 -6.79 26.21
C VAL A 8 -0.97 -8.07 26.71
N ASP A 9 0.30 -8.29 26.37
CA ASP A 9 1.05 -9.47 26.86
C ASP A 9 1.15 -9.46 28.40
N THR A 10 1.40 -8.30 29.02
CA THR A 10 1.43 -8.17 30.48
C THR A 10 0.07 -8.30 31.16
N LEU A 11 -1.03 -8.00 30.46
CA LEU A 11 -2.38 -8.19 30.99
C LEU A 11 -2.82 -9.66 30.95
N LEU A 12 -2.14 -10.48 30.14
CA LEU A 12 -2.40 -11.92 30.00
C LEU A 12 -1.47 -12.79 30.88
N GLU A 13 -0.39 -12.20 31.40
CA GLU A 13 0.49 -12.82 32.42
C GLU A 13 -0.04 -12.63 33.85
N GLU A 14 -1.08 -11.81 34.07
CA GLU A 14 -1.80 -11.79 35.35
C GLU A 14 -2.72 -13.03 35.40
N ASP A 15 -2.35 -13.99 36.24
CA ASP A 15 -2.92 -15.35 36.41
C ASP A 15 -4.44 -15.46 36.68
N PHE A 16 -5.24 -14.38 36.62
CA PHE A 16 -6.64 -14.39 37.02
C PHE A 16 -7.53 -13.41 36.24
N LEU A 17 -7.60 -13.53 34.91
CA LEU A 17 -8.77 -13.03 34.18
C LEU A 17 -9.91 -14.05 34.30
N ASP A 18 -11.08 -13.60 34.73
CA ASP A 18 -12.30 -14.41 34.73
C ASP A 18 -12.65 -14.82 33.28
N GLU A 19 -13.16 -16.03 33.04
CA GLU A 19 -13.39 -16.57 31.69
C GLU A 19 -14.29 -15.63 30.87
N GLY A 20 -15.31 -15.05 31.52
CA GLY A 20 -16.20 -14.06 30.90
C GLY A 20 -15.49 -12.76 30.50
N GLU A 21 -14.57 -12.27 31.32
CA GLU A 21 -13.78 -11.08 31.01
C GLU A 21 -12.78 -11.35 29.87
N GLN A 22 -12.22 -12.55 29.81
CA GLN A 22 -11.31 -12.96 28.73
C GLN A 22 -12.03 -13.11 27.39
N GLU A 23 -13.22 -13.72 27.36
CA GLU A 23 -14.04 -13.81 26.15
C GLU A 23 -14.49 -12.44 25.64
N GLU A 24 -14.92 -11.57 26.55
CA GLU A 24 -15.29 -10.20 26.21
C GLU A 24 -14.10 -9.42 25.64
N LEU A 25 -12.91 -9.59 26.23
CA LEU A 25 -11.67 -8.98 25.74
C LEU A 25 -11.33 -9.48 24.33
N VAL A 26 -11.40 -10.78 24.09
CA VAL A 26 -11.12 -11.37 22.76
C VAL A 26 -12.13 -10.87 21.72
N SER A 27 -13.42 -10.85 22.06
CA SER A 27 -14.49 -10.34 21.18
C SER A 27 -14.27 -8.86 20.83
N ASN A 28 -13.98 -8.02 21.82
CA ASN A 28 -13.68 -6.61 21.64
C ASN A 28 -12.45 -6.40 20.75
N LEU A 29 -11.37 -7.16 20.98
CA LEU A 29 -10.17 -7.11 20.14
C LEU A 29 -10.49 -7.51 18.69
N GLN A 30 -11.25 -8.58 18.47
CA GLN A 30 -11.66 -9.00 17.13
C GLN A 30 -12.43 -7.91 16.40
N GLN A 31 -13.39 -7.26 17.08
CA GLN A 31 -14.16 -6.17 16.51
C GLN A 31 -13.28 -4.97 16.16
N ILE A 32 -12.37 -4.56 17.06
CA ILE A 32 -11.43 -3.47 16.82
C ILE A 32 -10.53 -3.77 15.62
N TYR A 33 -9.96 -4.98 15.55
CA TYR A 33 -9.11 -5.38 14.44
C TYR A 33 -9.87 -5.38 13.10
N ARG A 34 -11.09 -5.94 13.05
CA ARG A 34 -11.92 -5.90 11.82
C ARG A 34 -12.17 -4.48 11.35
N GLN A 35 -12.54 -3.58 12.26
CA GLN A 35 -12.78 -2.18 11.92
C GLN A 35 -11.50 -1.46 11.47
N GLN A 36 -10.36 -1.71 12.13
CA GLN A 36 -9.07 -1.12 11.73
C GLN A 36 -8.61 -1.62 10.37
N THR A 37 -8.75 -2.91 10.09
CA THR A 37 -8.43 -3.50 8.78
C THR A 37 -9.31 -2.88 7.70
N LEU A 38 -10.62 -2.79 7.91
CA LEU A 38 -11.54 -2.19 6.93
C LEU A 38 -11.23 -0.70 6.68
N ARG A 39 -10.99 0.09 7.73
CA ARG A 39 -10.60 1.51 7.59
C ARG A 39 -9.29 1.66 6.83
N THR A 40 -8.29 0.82 7.13
CA THR A 40 -7.00 0.84 6.44
C THR A 40 -7.17 0.49 4.96
N ARG A 41 -7.95 -0.57 4.65
CA ARG A 41 -8.26 -0.96 3.27
C ARG A 41 -8.94 0.16 2.50
N LEU A 42 -9.92 0.84 3.09
CA LEU A 42 -10.63 1.97 2.47
C LEU A 42 -9.73 3.18 2.25
N PHE A 43 -8.91 3.54 3.24
CA PHE A 43 -7.96 4.64 3.12
C PHE A 43 -6.97 4.38 1.98
N MET A 44 -6.42 3.17 1.91
CA MET A 44 -5.47 2.78 0.86
C MET A 44 -6.13 2.77 -0.51
N LEU A 45 -7.37 2.28 -0.63
CA LEU A 45 -8.14 2.36 -1.87
C LEU A 45 -8.33 3.81 -2.33
N ALA A 46 -8.74 4.70 -1.42
CA ALA A 46 -8.93 6.11 -1.72
C ALA A 46 -7.60 6.78 -2.15
N LEU A 47 -6.50 6.46 -1.47
CA LEU A 47 -5.17 6.94 -1.82
C LEU A 47 -4.75 6.45 -3.22
N SER A 48 -4.95 5.17 -3.53
CA SER A 48 -4.67 4.61 -4.86
C SER A 48 -5.50 5.30 -5.96
N LEU A 49 -6.79 5.55 -5.72
CA LEU A 49 -7.64 6.27 -6.68
C LEU A 49 -7.17 7.70 -6.91
N LEU A 50 -6.70 8.37 -5.86
CA LEU A 50 -6.13 9.71 -5.97
C LEU A 50 -4.86 9.70 -6.84
N CYS A 51 -3.96 8.75 -6.63
CA CYS A 51 -2.76 8.57 -7.47
C CYS A 51 -3.13 8.32 -8.94
N VAL A 52 -4.10 7.43 -9.19
CA VAL A 52 -4.61 7.15 -10.54
C VAL A 52 -5.12 8.43 -11.20
N ALA A 53 -5.99 9.17 -10.52
CA ALA A 53 -6.54 10.42 -11.05
C ALA A 53 -5.44 11.46 -11.32
N GLY A 54 -4.45 11.57 -10.43
CA GLY A 54 -3.30 12.44 -10.59
C GLY A 54 -2.49 12.10 -11.84
N HIS A 55 -2.10 10.83 -12.02
CA HIS A 55 -1.34 10.41 -13.19
C HIS A 55 -2.13 10.52 -14.50
N LEU A 56 -3.42 10.20 -14.49
CA LEU A 56 -4.28 10.40 -15.68
C LEU A 56 -4.41 11.88 -16.04
N TYR A 57 -4.51 12.76 -15.03
CA TYR A 57 -4.51 14.20 -15.25
C TYR A 57 -3.19 14.66 -15.87
N LEU A 58 -2.05 14.21 -15.34
CA LEU A 58 -0.72 14.53 -15.88
C LEU A 58 -0.55 14.06 -17.32
N ALA A 59 -0.96 12.81 -17.61
CA ALA A 59 -0.96 12.25 -18.96
C ALA A 59 -1.84 13.07 -19.92
N ALA A 60 -3.06 13.44 -19.49
CA ALA A 60 -3.97 14.23 -20.30
C ALA A 60 -3.42 15.64 -20.57
N GLN A 61 -2.84 16.29 -19.55
CA GLN A 61 -2.19 17.59 -19.70
C GLN A 61 -1.00 17.52 -20.65
N GLN A 62 -0.16 16.48 -20.55
CA GLN A 62 0.96 16.30 -21.47
C GLN A 62 0.51 16.09 -22.91
N HIS A 63 -0.63 15.41 -23.11
CA HIS A 63 -1.17 15.18 -24.44
C HIS A 63 -1.85 16.42 -25.05
N LEU A 64 -2.56 17.20 -24.24
CA LEU A 64 -3.29 18.39 -24.71
C LEU A 64 -2.42 19.65 -24.78
N HIS A 65 -1.51 19.80 -23.81
CA HIS A 65 -0.62 20.94 -23.63
C HIS A 65 0.81 20.44 -23.40
N PRO A 66 1.48 19.93 -24.45
CA PRO A 66 2.79 19.31 -24.31
C PRO A 66 3.78 20.28 -23.68
N TRP A 67 4.43 19.81 -22.61
CA TRP A 67 5.42 20.59 -21.85
C TRP A 67 4.85 21.81 -21.11
N GLY A 68 3.51 21.95 -21.02
CA GLY A 68 2.86 23.02 -20.27
C GLY A 68 2.97 22.84 -18.75
N LEU A 69 3.14 21.59 -18.29
CA LEU A 69 3.38 21.29 -16.88
C LEU A 69 4.87 21.39 -16.56
N LYS A 70 5.23 22.13 -15.51
CA LYS A 70 6.62 22.29 -15.03
C LYS A 70 7.34 20.95 -14.87
N HIS A 71 6.65 19.95 -14.31
CA HIS A 71 7.23 18.63 -14.07
C HIS A 71 7.51 17.83 -15.34
N HIS A 72 6.76 18.05 -16.42
CA HIS A 72 7.03 17.41 -17.71
C HIS A 72 8.00 18.20 -18.56
N ALA A 73 7.90 19.53 -18.53
CA ALA A 73 8.81 20.45 -19.23
C ALA A 73 10.28 20.16 -18.93
N HIS A 74 10.57 19.66 -17.72
CA HIS A 74 11.92 19.27 -17.34
C HIS A 74 12.52 18.17 -18.23
N PHE A 75 11.70 17.26 -18.75
CA PHE A 75 12.14 16.20 -19.66
C PHE A 75 12.12 16.62 -21.13
N TYR A 76 11.87 17.90 -21.42
CA TYR A 76 11.89 18.41 -22.79
C TYR A 76 13.26 18.21 -23.43
N GLY A 77 13.27 17.65 -24.65
CA GLY A 77 14.51 17.32 -25.35
C GLY A 77 15.19 16.02 -24.92
N LEU A 78 14.82 15.45 -23.76
CA LEU A 78 15.30 14.14 -23.28
C LEU A 78 14.34 13.01 -23.66
N LEU A 79 13.04 13.24 -23.45
CA LEU A 79 11.99 12.27 -23.73
C LEU A 79 11.05 12.77 -24.82
N SER A 80 10.42 11.83 -25.53
CA SER A 80 9.29 12.17 -26.39
C SER A 80 8.04 12.39 -25.55
N GLU A 81 7.12 13.24 -26.02
CA GLU A 81 5.81 13.47 -25.38
C GLU A 81 5.08 12.14 -25.09
N LYS A 82 5.09 11.23 -26.07
CA LYS A 82 4.47 9.90 -25.96
C LYS A 82 5.12 9.04 -24.89
N SER A 83 6.43 9.15 -24.70
CA SER A 83 7.16 8.42 -23.66
C SER A 83 6.75 8.90 -22.26
N VAL A 84 6.62 10.21 -22.07
CA VAL A 84 6.17 10.80 -20.79
C VAL A 84 4.75 10.34 -20.47
N VAL A 85 3.83 10.44 -21.45
CA VAL A 85 2.45 9.95 -21.31
C VAL A 85 2.44 8.45 -20.98
N ALA A 86 3.24 7.64 -21.66
CA ALA A 86 3.32 6.20 -21.38
C ALA A 86 3.81 5.92 -19.95
N GLY A 87 4.77 6.70 -19.45
CA GLY A 87 5.23 6.64 -18.06
C GLY A 87 4.13 6.95 -17.05
N ASP A 88 3.34 8.00 -17.29
CA ASP A 88 2.21 8.35 -16.43
C ASP A 88 1.12 7.27 -16.44
N ILE A 89 0.79 6.72 -17.62
CA ILE A 89 -0.16 5.62 -17.73
C ILE A 89 0.34 4.38 -16.99
N LEU A 90 1.65 4.11 -17.03
CA LEU A 90 2.25 2.97 -16.33
C LEU A 90 2.19 3.16 -14.80
N SER A 91 2.48 4.36 -14.29
CA SER A 91 2.30 4.69 -12.88
C SER A 91 0.83 4.61 -12.45
N ALA A 92 -0.10 5.13 -13.27
CA ALA A 92 -1.53 4.99 -13.03
C ALA A 92 -1.98 3.52 -12.98
N ALA A 93 -1.48 2.67 -13.90
CA ALA A 93 -1.79 1.25 -13.91
C ALA A 93 -1.27 0.53 -12.66
N SER A 94 -0.07 0.89 -12.19
CA SER A 94 0.49 0.39 -10.93
C SER A 94 -0.41 0.76 -9.75
N ALA A 95 -0.75 2.04 -9.58
CA ALA A 95 -1.61 2.52 -8.51
C ALA A 95 -3.01 1.88 -8.56
N ALA A 96 -3.58 1.72 -9.76
CA ALA A 96 -4.86 1.04 -9.96
C ALA A 96 -4.81 -0.43 -9.54
N MET A 97 -3.73 -1.14 -9.88
CA MET A 97 -3.55 -2.55 -9.48
C MET A 97 -3.48 -2.69 -7.95
N THR A 98 -2.72 -1.82 -7.28
CA THR A 98 -2.67 -1.78 -5.81
C THR A 98 -4.07 -1.53 -5.24
N GLY A 99 -4.79 -0.52 -5.74
CA GLY A 99 -6.17 -0.23 -5.33
C GLY A 99 -7.12 -1.42 -5.52
N LEU A 100 -7.04 -2.12 -6.65
CA LEU A 100 -7.84 -3.33 -6.93
C LEU A 100 -7.56 -4.46 -5.94
N LEU A 101 -6.31 -4.66 -5.53
CA LEU A 101 -5.96 -5.66 -4.52
C LEU A 101 -6.57 -5.31 -3.16
N TRP A 102 -6.59 -4.04 -2.80
CA TRP A 102 -7.24 -3.55 -1.58
C TRP A 102 -8.76 -3.71 -1.63
N ALA A 103 -9.40 -3.37 -2.75
CA ALA A 103 -10.82 -3.59 -2.98
C ALA A 103 -11.17 -5.08 -2.94
N HIS A 104 -10.35 -5.95 -3.55
CA HIS A 104 -10.51 -7.39 -3.46
C HIS A 104 -10.37 -7.91 -2.02
N GLY A 105 -9.47 -7.33 -1.23
CA GLY A 105 -9.38 -7.61 0.20
C GLY A 105 -10.67 -7.26 0.95
N ILE A 106 -11.34 -6.16 0.58
CA ILE A 106 -12.65 -5.79 1.15
C ILE A 106 -13.74 -6.80 0.76
N LEU A 107 -13.70 -7.31 -0.48
CA LEU A 107 -14.75 -8.17 -1.05
C LEU A 107 -14.60 -9.67 -0.71
N GLU A 108 -13.72 -10.06 0.21
CA GLU A 108 -13.50 -11.40 0.80
C GLU A 108 -14.49 -12.52 0.36
N THR A 109 -14.35 -13.04 -0.88
CA THR A 109 -15.28 -14.08 -1.38
C THR A 109 -14.67 -15.12 -2.31
N GLN A 110 -13.43 -14.98 -2.79
CA GLN A 110 -12.92 -15.89 -3.83
C GLN A 110 -11.61 -16.57 -3.42
N LYS A 111 -11.74 -17.80 -2.92
CA LYS A 111 -10.68 -18.83 -2.88
C LYS A 111 -10.34 -19.25 -4.32
N GLY A 112 -9.54 -18.45 -5.03
CA GLY A 112 -9.16 -18.72 -6.41
C GLY A 112 -7.65 -18.64 -6.64
N GLY A 113 -7.07 -19.60 -7.35
CA GLY A 113 -5.63 -19.78 -7.60
C GLY A 113 -4.91 -18.67 -8.40
N CYS A 114 -5.53 -17.51 -8.61
CA CYS A 114 -4.98 -16.39 -9.38
C CYS A 114 -4.35 -15.28 -8.52
N ALA A 115 -4.36 -15.41 -7.19
CA ALA A 115 -3.84 -14.38 -6.28
C ALA A 115 -2.34 -14.09 -6.49
N TRP A 116 -1.52 -15.12 -6.71
CA TRP A 116 -0.08 -14.94 -6.93
C TRP A 116 0.22 -14.18 -8.23
N ARG A 117 -0.55 -14.42 -9.31
CA ARG A 117 -0.41 -13.71 -10.60
C ARG A 117 -0.68 -12.23 -10.48
N ARG A 118 -1.71 -11.85 -9.71
CA ARG A 118 -2.03 -10.43 -9.47
C ARG A 118 -0.94 -9.75 -8.65
N LYS A 119 -0.41 -10.42 -7.62
CA LYS A 119 0.70 -9.91 -6.81
C LYS A 119 2.00 -9.77 -7.61
N THR A 120 2.34 -10.72 -8.47
CA THR A 120 3.53 -10.59 -9.33
C THR A 120 3.34 -9.49 -10.37
N LEU A 121 2.14 -9.33 -10.92
CA LEU A 121 1.83 -8.23 -11.84
C LEU A 121 1.95 -6.85 -11.16
N GLU A 122 1.44 -6.69 -9.94
CA GLU A 122 1.59 -5.46 -9.16
C GLU A 122 3.06 -5.10 -8.97
N VAL A 123 3.88 -6.06 -8.53
CA VAL A 123 5.32 -5.85 -8.33
C VAL A 123 6.01 -5.49 -9.65
N ALA A 124 5.66 -6.15 -10.75
CA ALA A 124 6.22 -5.87 -12.07
C ALA A 124 5.85 -4.45 -12.56
N LEU A 125 4.59 -4.05 -12.44
CA LEU A 125 4.13 -2.71 -12.82
C LEU A 125 4.83 -1.62 -11.99
N ALA A 126 4.89 -1.80 -10.67
CA ALA A 126 5.57 -0.86 -9.79
C ALA A 126 7.06 -0.74 -10.13
N ALA A 127 7.73 -1.88 -10.38
CA ALA A 127 9.13 -1.90 -10.78
C ALA A 127 9.35 -1.20 -12.12
N CYS A 128 8.53 -1.49 -13.15
CA CYS A 128 8.64 -0.86 -14.47
C CYS A 128 8.38 0.65 -14.42
N ALA A 129 7.37 1.09 -13.65
CA ALA A 129 7.09 2.52 -13.46
C ALA A 129 8.28 3.23 -12.79
N SER A 130 8.81 2.63 -11.72
CA SER A 130 9.93 3.19 -10.98
C SER A 130 11.19 3.26 -11.83
N THR A 131 11.54 2.17 -12.52
CA THR A 131 12.75 2.12 -13.35
C THR A 131 12.65 3.09 -14.53
N PHE A 132 11.46 3.25 -15.12
CA PHE A 132 11.23 4.25 -16.16
C PHE A 132 11.56 5.65 -15.65
N TRP A 133 10.94 6.10 -14.54
CA TRP A 133 11.17 7.44 -14.01
C TRP A 133 12.59 7.64 -13.49
N ILE A 134 13.19 6.65 -12.84
CA ILE A 134 14.60 6.69 -12.42
C ILE A 134 15.50 6.85 -13.65
N SER A 135 15.27 6.08 -14.72
CA SER A 135 16.08 6.18 -15.93
C SER A 135 15.97 7.55 -16.60
N ALA A 136 14.78 8.15 -16.59
CA ALA A 136 14.54 9.50 -17.10
C ALA A 136 15.27 10.57 -16.28
N ILE A 137 15.20 10.46 -14.96
CA ILE A 137 15.86 11.34 -13.99
C ILE A 137 17.39 11.24 -14.11
N LEU A 138 17.94 10.03 -14.28
CA LEU A 138 19.38 9.83 -14.42
C LEU A 138 19.96 10.35 -15.74
N GLN A 139 19.14 10.43 -16.78
CA GLN A 139 19.52 11.00 -18.08
C GLN A 139 19.45 12.54 -18.09
N ALA A 140 18.84 13.16 -17.07
CA ALA A 140 18.77 14.60 -16.98
C ALA A 140 20.15 15.21 -16.69
N PRO A 141 20.53 16.33 -17.34
CA PRO A 141 21.82 16.96 -17.13
C PRO A 141 22.02 17.38 -15.66
N SER A 142 23.20 17.09 -15.11
CA SER A 142 23.52 17.23 -13.68
C SER A 142 23.48 18.66 -13.14
N ASP A 143 23.57 19.64 -14.03
CA ASP A 143 23.80 21.03 -13.67
C ASP A 143 22.49 21.67 -13.18
N GLY A 144 22.34 21.76 -11.85
CA GLY A 144 21.16 22.32 -11.18
C GLY A 144 20.01 21.34 -10.99
N PHE A 145 20.05 20.15 -11.60
CA PHE A 145 19.00 19.14 -11.47
C PHE A 145 18.87 18.63 -10.04
N TRP A 146 19.96 18.23 -9.39
CA TRP A 146 19.90 17.62 -8.05
C TRP A 146 19.42 18.57 -6.94
N THR A 147 19.49 19.88 -7.18
CA THR A 147 18.97 20.92 -6.27
C THR A 147 17.46 21.15 -6.41
N GLU A 148 16.90 21.01 -7.62
CA GLU A 148 15.45 21.12 -7.85
C GLU A 148 14.73 19.76 -7.89
N SER A 149 15.49 18.66 -7.92
CA SER A 149 14.98 17.30 -8.18
C SER A 149 14.10 16.74 -7.07
N TRP A 150 14.15 17.31 -5.87
CA TRP A 150 13.25 16.94 -4.77
C TRP A 150 11.77 17.00 -5.19
N GLN A 151 11.43 17.95 -6.07
CA GLN A 151 10.07 18.12 -6.58
C GLN A 151 9.61 17.00 -7.54
N TYR A 152 10.52 16.12 -7.98
CA TYR A 152 10.24 15.04 -8.94
C TYR A 152 10.45 13.64 -8.34
N GLN A 153 10.93 13.54 -7.09
CA GLN A 153 11.20 12.24 -6.46
C GLN A 153 9.94 11.41 -6.27
N TRP A 154 8.79 12.06 -6.09
CA TRP A 154 7.51 11.37 -5.93
C TRP A 154 7.15 10.51 -7.15
N MET A 155 7.62 10.82 -8.37
CA MET A 155 7.26 10.07 -9.58
C MET A 155 7.80 8.63 -9.58
N TRP A 156 9.02 8.42 -9.09
CA TRP A 156 9.60 7.08 -8.95
C TRP A 156 9.36 6.45 -7.58
N LEU A 157 9.12 7.27 -6.57
CA LEU A 157 8.96 6.81 -5.19
C LEU A 157 7.52 6.36 -4.89
N GLU A 158 6.52 6.91 -5.59
CA GLU A 158 5.10 6.58 -5.39
C GLU A 158 4.79 5.08 -5.60
N PRO A 159 5.19 4.42 -6.71
CA PRO A 159 4.84 3.02 -6.94
C PRO A 159 5.38 2.05 -5.87
N PRO A 160 6.68 2.11 -5.46
CA PRO A 160 7.21 1.21 -4.45
C PRO A 160 6.72 1.57 -3.05
N LEU A 161 6.37 2.83 -2.77
CA LEU A 161 5.74 3.21 -1.50
C LEU A 161 4.35 2.61 -1.35
N LEU A 162 3.50 2.72 -2.38
CA LEU A 162 2.17 2.11 -2.35
C LEU A 162 2.25 0.58 -2.18
N LEU A 163 3.16 -0.06 -2.90
CA LEU A 163 3.43 -1.49 -2.77
C LEU A 163 3.98 -1.86 -1.37
N GLY A 164 4.87 -1.02 -0.82
CA GLY A 164 5.42 -1.23 0.52
C GLY A 164 4.35 -1.14 1.60
N LEU A 165 3.48 -0.14 1.50
CA LEU A 165 2.33 0.04 2.39
C LEU A 165 1.32 -1.10 2.26
N SER A 166 1.07 -1.59 1.04
CA SER A 166 0.18 -2.74 0.81
C SER A 166 0.70 -4.00 1.49
N LYS A 167 1.97 -4.33 1.29
CA LYS A 167 2.63 -5.47 1.95
C LYS A 167 2.71 -5.32 3.47
N TYR A 168 3.03 -4.12 3.96
CA TYR A 168 3.11 -3.85 5.39
C TYR A 168 1.78 -4.10 6.07
N SER A 169 0.68 -3.61 5.49
CA SER A 169 -0.65 -3.80 6.07
C SER A 169 -1.14 -5.24 5.96
N GLU A 170 -0.81 -5.96 4.87
CA GLU A 170 -1.13 -7.38 4.77
C GLU A 170 -0.43 -8.16 5.88
N ARG A 171 0.87 -7.91 6.09
CA ARG A 171 1.63 -8.53 7.18
C ARG A 171 1.08 -8.18 8.55
N SER A 172 0.78 -6.89 8.80
CA SER A 172 0.17 -6.46 10.06
C SER A 172 -1.18 -7.13 10.32
N SER A 173 -1.95 -7.42 9.27
CA SER A 173 -3.24 -8.11 9.39
C SER A 173 -3.04 -9.60 9.72
N LEU A 174 -2.05 -10.26 9.09
CA LEU A 174 -1.68 -11.64 9.39
C LEU A 174 -1.17 -11.80 10.83
N ASP A 175 -0.30 -10.90 11.29
CA ASP A 175 0.22 -10.92 12.65
C ASP A 175 -0.93 -10.77 13.67
N SER A 176 -1.90 -9.89 13.38
CA SER A 176 -3.09 -9.69 14.23
C SER A 176 -3.98 -10.94 14.27
N GLN A 177 -4.18 -11.62 13.13
CA GLN A 177 -4.93 -12.88 13.08
C GLN A 177 -4.25 -14.00 13.87
N GLN A 178 -2.92 -14.15 13.73
CA GLN A 178 -2.17 -15.15 14.48
C GLN A 178 -2.23 -14.92 15.99
N LEU A 179 -2.17 -13.66 16.42
CA LEU A 179 -2.36 -13.31 17.83
C LEU A 179 -3.75 -13.70 18.33
N LEU A 180 -4.80 -13.37 17.57
CA LEU A 180 -6.18 -13.77 17.93
C LEU A 180 -6.33 -15.29 18.03
N THR A 181 -5.75 -16.05 17.11
CA THR A 181 -5.76 -17.53 17.17
C THR A 181 -5.01 -18.06 18.40
N ARG A 182 -3.89 -17.44 18.77
CA ARG A 182 -3.17 -17.79 20.00
C ARG A 182 -3.98 -17.49 21.25
N LEU A 183 -4.63 -16.33 21.33
CA LEU A 183 -5.50 -15.94 22.45
C LEU A 183 -6.66 -16.93 22.63
N GLN A 184 -7.30 -17.33 21.53
CA GLN A 184 -8.32 -18.38 21.56
C GLN A 184 -7.75 -19.72 22.05
N GLY A 185 -6.55 -20.08 21.63
CA GLY A 185 -5.88 -21.32 22.06
C GLY A 185 -5.53 -21.36 23.54
N TYR A 186 -5.16 -20.22 24.15
CA TYR A 186 -4.90 -20.15 25.60
C TYR A 186 -6.18 -20.30 26.43
N SER A 187 -7.29 -19.71 25.99
CA SER A 187 -8.61 -19.87 26.63
C SER A 187 -9.02 -21.36 26.71
N TYR A 188 -8.92 -22.09 25.60
CA TYR A 188 -9.30 -23.51 25.53
C TYR A 188 -8.41 -24.47 26.34
N ASN A 189 -7.18 -24.05 26.67
CA ASN A 189 -6.27 -24.88 27.47
C ASN A 189 -6.52 -24.70 28.97
N HIS A 190 -7.05 -23.55 29.41
CA HIS A 190 -7.47 -23.35 30.80
C HIS A 190 -8.75 -24.13 31.14
N GLU A 191 -9.70 -24.29 30.21
CA GLU A 191 -10.90 -25.13 30.39
C GLU A 191 -10.61 -26.65 30.60
N LYS A 192 -9.39 -27.12 30.27
CA LYS A 192 -9.04 -28.56 30.28
C LYS A 192 -8.28 -29.02 31.53
N LEU A 193 -7.96 -28.11 32.46
CA LEU A 193 -7.28 -28.37 33.73
C LEU A 193 -8.28 -28.40 34.88
#